data_AF-A0A7Y0ZDL7-F1
#
_entry.id   AF-A0A7Y0ZDL7-F1
#
_cell.length_a   1.000
_cell.length_b   1.000
_cell.length_c   1.000
_cell.angle_alpha   90.00
_cell.angle_beta   90.00
_cell.angle_gamma   90.00
#
_symmetry.space_group_name_H-M   'P 1'
#
loop_
_entity.id
_entity.type
_entity.pdbx_description
1 polymer ?
#
loop_
_entity_poly.entity_id
_entity_poly.type
_entity_poly.pdbx_seq_one_letter_code
_entity_poly.pdbx_strand_id
1 'polypeptide(L)'
;MLIDFETVHRTYLKGSMDEAGWSFNPVNPAKPRTGRHLSTHQVFSNAGLGVALYLRNDFEAGRAIKVHVGLKLVFSRKVKGTFLLQDDMQKISLTLDMGGVRSLYAWLAGDTPNFTYEIIRPGAPKKQVTGFETDLEFPLSIRAFENDSDGSARSILVGLSDTDIFHLQLHCLGLAKLLYPSLSDTALLAHMKPRMRTPTSCTTTTGTPSHVNVVPEPTELPAEPPLGSIPANGECLLEVDIEKAKKAVFAVGKNRWPRKDIGTIEHIQNGPVDAMDRFVKAGNVGDFTEWDKIYGLLHPSTR
;
A
#
# COMPACT_ATOMS: atom_id res chain seq x y z
N MET A 1 -14.91 22.17 4.24
CA MET A 1 -16.10 21.44 3.76
C MET A 1 -17.28 21.84 4.63
N LEU A 2 -18.34 22.41 4.05
CA LEU A 2 -19.56 22.81 4.78
C LEU A 2 -20.57 21.64 4.83
N ILE A 3 -20.13 20.49 5.34
CA ILE A 3 -20.98 19.30 5.46
C ILE A 3 -21.33 19.10 6.92
N ASP A 4 -22.62 19.09 7.22
CA ASP A 4 -23.13 18.68 8.53
C ASP A 4 -23.08 17.15 8.64
N PHE A 5 -21.91 16.64 9.02
CA PHE A 5 -21.66 15.22 9.16
C PHE A 5 -22.57 14.55 10.20
N GLU A 6 -22.92 15.26 11.27
CA GLU A 6 -23.77 14.73 12.33
C GLU A 6 -25.20 14.49 11.84
N THR A 7 -25.79 15.49 11.18
CA THR A 7 -27.12 15.35 10.58
C THR A 7 -27.15 14.26 9.52
N VAL A 8 -26.14 14.21 8.64
CA VAL A 8 -26.04 13.16 7.62
C VAL A 8 -25.93 11.77 8.27
N HIS A 9 -25.07 11.60 9.28
CA HIS A 9 -24.92 10.34 9.99
C HIS A 9 -26.24 9.89 10.61
N ARG A 10 -26.90 10.77 11.38
CA ARG A 10 -28.17 10.48 12.04
C ARG A 10 -29.28 10.14 11.05
N THR A 11 -29.31 10.83 9.92
CA THR A 11 -30.34 10.64 8.91
C THR A 11 -30.14 9.33 8.16
N TYR A 12 -28.93 9.07 7.64
CA TYR A 12 -28.74 8.01 6.64
C TYR A 12 -28.02 6.78 7.16
N LEU A 13 -27.17 6.90 8.19
CA LEU A 13 -26.34 5.79 8.66
C LEU A 13 -26.92 5.07 9.88
N LYS A 14 -27.89 5.69 10.55
CA LYS A 14 -28.62 5.08 11.65
C LYS A 14 -29.86 4.34 11.12
N GLY A 15 -29.85 3.02 11.21
CA GLY A 15 -31.01 2.19 10.89
C GLY A 15 -31.97 2.09 12.08
N SER A 16 -33.21 1.72 11.78
CA SER A 16 -34.23 1.31 12.73
C SER A 16 -34.69 -0.10 12.40
N MET A 17 -35.07 -0.87 13.42
CA MET A 17 -35.66 -2.20 13.23
C MET A 17 -37.19 -2.07 13.26
N ASP A 18 -37.86 -2.60 12.22
CA ASP A 18 -39.31 -2.70 12.10
C ASP A 18 -39.75 -4.17 12.00
N GLU A 19 -41.07 -4.42 11.92
CA GLU A 19 -41.64 -5.78 11.84
C GLU A 19 -41.11 -6.60 10.65
N ALA A 20 -40.64 -5.93 9.61
CA ALA A 20 -40.16 -6.53 8.39
C ALA A 20 -38.63 -6.39 8.22
N GLY A 21 -37.91 -6.05 9.30
CA GLY A 21 -36.45 -6.10 9.40
C GLY A 21 -35.77 -4.75 9.63
N TRP A 22 -34.47 -4.69 9.31
CA TRP A 22 -33.72 -3.44 9.35
C TRP A 22 -34.14 -2.51 8.21
N SER A 23 -34.33 -1.24 8.53
CA SER A 23 -34.71 -0.19 7.59
C SER A 23 -33.86 1.06 7.82
N PHE A 24 -33.48 1.71 6.71
CA PHE A 24 -32.69 2.93 6.69
C PHE A 24 -33.38 4.00 5.84
N ASN A 25 -33.08 5.26 6.10
CA ASN A 25 -33.56 6.33 5.23
C ASN A 25 -32.87 6.25 3.85
N PRO A 26 -33.65 6.29 2.74
CA PRO A 26 -33.09 6.33 1.38
C PRO A 26 -32.19 7.55 1.15
N VAL A 27 -30.94 7.32 0.75
CA VAL A 27 -29.97 8.39 0.44
C VAL A 27 -30.30 9.12 -0.86
N ASN A 28 -30.99 8.44 -1.77
CA ASN A 28 -31.48 8.98 -3.04
C ASN A 28 -32.83 8.32 -3.38
N PRO A 29 -33.96 8.88 -2.90
CA PRO A 29 -35.27 8.29 -3.12
C PRO A 29 -35.67 8.19 -4.59
N ALA A 30 -35.28 9.18 -5.41
CA ALA A 30 -35.61 9.23 -6.82
C ALA A 30 -34.82 8.21 -7.65
N LYS A 31 -33.56 7.93 -7.26
CA LYS A 31 -32.69 6.94 -7.91
C LYS A 31 -31.98 6.08 -6.84
N PRO A 32 -32.71 5.11 -6.25
CA PRO A 32 -32.22 4.21 -5.20
C PRO A 32 -30.84 3.59 -5.45
N ARG A 33 -30.55 3.23 -6.71
CA ARG A 33 -29.33 2.50 -7.09
C ARG A 33 -28.10 3.37 -7.35
N THR A 34 -28.25 4.68 -7.58
CA THR A 34 -27.13 5.56 -7.98
C THR A 34 -26.36 6.15 -6.80
N GLY A 35 -26.90 6.03 -5.59
CA GLY A 35 -26.32 6.62 -4.39
C GLY A 35 -26.33 8.15 -4.39
N ARG A 36 -25.58 8.74 -3.46
CA ARG A 36 -25.41 10.19 -3.25
C ARG A 36 -23.94 10.51 -2.99
N HIS A 37 -23.45 11.58 -3.63
CA HIS A 37 -22.13 12.16 -3.36
C HIS A 37 -22.33 13.35 -2.40
N LEU A 38 -21.77 13.29 -1.19
CA LEU A 38 -21.88 14.39 -0.22
C LEU A 38 -20.83 15.49 -0.45
N SER A 39 -19.68 15.07 -0.92
CA SER A 39 -18.55 15.91 -1.32
C SER A 39 -17.96 15.32 -2.57
N THR A 40 -17.43 16.17 -3.44
CA THR A 40 -16.65 15.76 -4.59
C THR A 40 -15.42 16.64 -4.74
N HIS A 41 -14.31 16.03 -5.13
CA HIS A 41 -13.11 16.72 -5.59
C HIS A 41 -12.60 16.03 -6.86
N GLN A 42 -11.92 16.78 -7.71
CA GLN A 42 -11.41 16.29 -8.98
C GLN A 42 -9.96 16.69 -9.13
N VAL A 43 -9.13 15.73 -9.48
CA VAL A 43 -7.71 15.91 -9.79
C VAL A 43 -7.52 15.69 -11.28
N PHE A 44 -6.81 16.60 -11.93
CA PHE A 44 -6.49 16.55 -13.35
C PHE A 44 -4.99 16.73 -13.54
N SER A 45 -4.30 15.63 -13.82
CA SER A 45 -2.87 15.60 -14.06
C SER A 45 -2.57 14.88 -15.37
N ASN A 46 -1.74 13.83 -15.35
CA ASN A 46 -1.56 12.93 -16.49
C ASN A 46 -2.83 12.11 -16.78
N ALA A 47 -3.71 11.94 -15.79
CA ALA A 47 -5.04 11.35 -15.91
C ALA A 47 -6.02 12.05 -14.95
N GLY A 48 -7.29 11.65 -14.99
CA GLY A 48 -8.33 12.21 -14.13
C GLY A 48 -8.63 11.30 -12.93
N LEU A 49 -8.77 11.89 -11.75
CA LEU A 49 -9.28 11.23 -10.55
C LEU A 49 -10.44 12.01 -9.96
N GLY A 50 -11.62 11.39 -9.91
CA GLY A 50 -12.74 11.85 -9.12
C GLY A 50 -12.72 11.23 -7.73
N VAL A 51 -12.80 12.06 -6.70
CA VAL A 51 -12.88 11.66 -5.29
C VAL A 51 -14.24 12.07 -4.74
N ALA A 52 -14.93 11.19 -4.03
CA ALA A 52 -16.22 11.53 -3.44
C ALA A 52 -16.47 10.82 -2.10
N LEU A 53 -17.05 11.54 -1.14
CA LEU A 53 -17.74 10.91 0.00
C LEU A 53 -19.06 10.35 -0.50
N TYR A 54 -19.14 9.02 -0.54
CA TYR A 54 -20.20 8.31 -1.23
C TYR A 54 -21.07 7.51 -0.27
N LEU A 55 -22.39 7.63 -0.45
CA LEU A 55 -23.38 6.80 0.22
C LEU A 55 -24.24 6.10 -0.82
N ARG A 56 -24.59 4.84 -0.58
CA ARG A 56 -25.50 4.07 -1.43
C ARG A 56 -26.27 3.09 -0.58
N ASN A 57 -27.59 3.01 -0.75
CA ASN A 57 -28.32 1.93 -0.12
C ASN A 57 -28.31 0.66 -0.98
N ASP A 58 -28.45 -0.49 -0.34
CA ASP A 58 -29.04 -1.65 -1.00
C ASP A 58 -30.53 -1.67 -0.72
N PHE A 59 -31.31 -2.02 -1.75
CA PHE A 59 -32.76 -2.04 -1.68
C PHE A 59 -33.29 -3.45 -1.87
N GLU A 60 -34.23 -3.85 -1.02
CA GLU A 60 -34.97 -5.09 -1.12
C GLU A 60 -36.45 -4.80 -0.87
N ALA A 61 -37.33 -5.32 -1.73
CA ALA A 61 -38.78 -5.09 -1.66
C ALA A 61 -39.17 -3.59 -1.50
N GLY A 62 -38.46 -2.69 -2.18
CA GLY A 62 -38.72 -1.25 -2.13
C GLY A 62 -38.20 -0.51 -0.89
N ARG A 63 -37.53 -1.21 0.03
CA ARG A 63 -36.99 -0.65 1.28
C ARG A 63 -35.46 -0.64 1.26
N ALA A 64 -34.87 0.40 1.85
CA ALA A 64 -33.43 0.47 2.03
C ALA A 64 -33.03 -0.36 3.26
N ILE A 65 -32.45 -1.53 3.04
CA ILE A 65 -32.11 -2.50 4.09
C ILE A 65 -30.67 -2.34 4.61
N LYS A 66 -29.84 -1.61 3.87
CA LYS A 66 -28.43 -1.39 4.20
C LYS A 66 -27.97 -0.07 3.62
N VAL A 67 -26.95 0.54 4.24
CA VAL A 67 -26.24 1.68 3.69
C VAL A 67 -24.76 1.33 3.55
N HIS A 68 -24.23 1.51 2.34
CA HIS A 68 -22.81 1.52 2.05
C HIS A 68 -22.32 2.94 2.09
N VAL A 69 -21.20 3.13 2.75
CA VAL A 69 -20.56 4.42 2.93
C VAL A 69 -19.05 4.24 2.73
N GLY A 70 -18.43 5.15 2.00
CA GLY A 70 -17.01 5.05 1.73
C GLY A 70 -16.48 6.19 0.89
N LEU A 71 -15.16 6.17 0.68
CA LEU A 71 -14.48 7.10 -0.20
C LEU A 71 -14.43 6.51 -1.61
N LYS A 72 -15.27 7.03 -2.50
CA LYS A 72 -15.32 6.60 -3.89
C LYS A 72 -14.22 7.30 -4.68
N LEU A 73 -13.39 6.49 -5.33
CA LEU A 73 -12.37 6.93 -6.27
C LEU A 73 -12.78 6.50 -7.69
N VAL A 74 -12.65 7.40 -8.64
CA VAL A 74 -12.97 7.20 -10.05
C VAL A 74 -11.82 7.66 -10.90
N PHE A 75 -11.08 6.71 -11.46
CA PHE A 75 -9.94 6.95 -12.32
C PHE A 75 -10.39 6.92 -13.76
N SER A 76 -10.01 7.93 -14.53
CA SER A 76 -10.39 8.09 -15.93
C SER A 76 -9.19 8.55 -16.75
N ARG A 77 -9.08 8.03 -17.98
CA ARG A 77 -8.00 8.44 -18.88
C ARG A 77 -8.34 9.78 -19.53
N LYS A 78 -7.31 10.50 -19.95
CA LYS A 78 -7.46 11.64 -20.84
C LYS A 78 -7.73 11.12 -22.26
N VAL A 79 -8.91 11.40 -22.80
CA VAL A 79 -9.33 10.96 -24.15
C VAL A 79 -9.39 12.18 -25.04
N LYS A 80 -8.57 12.22 -26.10
CA LYS A 80 -8.50 13.34 -27.05
C LYS A 80 -8.31 14.71 -26.38
N GLY A 81 -7.52 14.75 -25.30
CA GLY A 81 -7.26 15.99 -24.55
C GLY A 81 -8.25 16.30 -23.42
N THR A 82 -9.36 15.56 -23.32
CA THR A 82 -10.44 15.82 -22.37
C THR A 82 -10.51 14.76 -21.28
N PHE A 83 -10.81 15.17 -20.05
CA PHE A 83 -11.06 14.26 -18.92
C PHE A 83 -12.56 14.00 -18.80
N LEU A 84 -12.98 12.75 -18.99
CA LEU A 84 -14.40 12.38 -19.01
C LEU A 84 -14.92 11.91 -17.64
N LEU A 85 -14.04 11.47 -16.73
CA LEU A 85 -14.38 11.06 -15.36
C LEU A 85 -15.55 10.06 -15.30
N GLN A 86 -16.75 10.50 -14.88
CA GLN A 86 -17.92 9.62 -14.76
C GLN A 86 -18.44 9.16 -16.11
N ASP A 87 -18.23 9.94 -17.17
CA ASP A 87 -18.70 9.63 -18.52
C ASP A 87 -17.71 8.74 -19.29
N ASP A 88 -16.53 8.49 -18.72
CA ASP A 88 -15.56 7.54 -19.28
C ASP A 88 -16.07 6.10 -19.14
N MET A 89 -16.30 5.44 -20.26
CA MET A 89 -16.72 4.04 -20.32
C MET A 89 -15.61 3.08 -19.85
N GLN A 90 -14.35 3.50 -19.95
CA GLN A 90 -13.18 2.75 -19.51
C GLN A 90 -12.65 3.19 -18.14
N LYS A 91 -13.42 3.96 -17.37
CA LYS A 91 -13.06 4.33 -15.99
C LYS A 91 -12.90 3.09 -15.10
N ILE A 92 -12.02 3.22 -14.11
CA ILE A 92 -11.91 2.29 -13.00
C ILE A 92 -12.48 2.98 -11.76
N SER A 93 -13.56 2.43 -11.19
CA SER A 93 -14.14 2.94 -9.95
C SER A 93 -14.06 1.90 -8.84
N LEU A 94 -13.65 2.37 -7.67
CA LEU A 94 -13.51 1.62 -6.43
C LEU A 94 -13.95 2.49 -5.25
N THR A 95 -14.47 1.87 -4.20
CA THR A 95 -14.94 2.57 -3.00
C THR A 95 -14.20 2.00 -1.81
N LEU A 96 -13.43 2.85 -1.14
CA LEU A 96 -12.63 2.50 0.02
C LEU A 96 -13.49 2.57 1.28
N ASP A 97 -13.41 1.53 2.10
CA ASP A 97 -13.88 1.54 3.48
C ASP A 97 -12.87 2.26 4.40
N MET A 98 -13.12 2.26 5.71
CA MET A 98 -12.19 2.85 6.68
C MET A 98 -10.81 2.19 6.73
N GLY A 99 -10.70 0.90 6.39
CA GLY A 99 -9.41 0.22 6.31
C GLY A 99 -8.56 0.76 5.17
N GLY A 100 -9.17 0.91 3.99
CA GLY A 100 -8.54 1.53 2.83
C GLY A 100 -8.25 3.02 3.04
N VAL A 101 -9.21 3.77 3.59
CA VAL A 101 -9.10 5.22 3.82
C VAL A 101 -8.02 5.56 4.84
N ARG A 102 -7.89 4.78 5.91
CA ARG A 102 -6.83 4.97 6.90
C ARG A 102 -5.45 4.74 6.28
N SER A 103 -5.31 3.68 5.48
CA SER A 103 -4.05 3.35 4.80
C SER A 103 -3.70 4.41 3.74
N LEU A 104 -4.70 4.91 3.01
CA LEU A 104 -4.55 6.01 2.06
C LEU A 104 -4.08 7.28 2.77
N TYR A 105 -4.71 7.64 3.89
CA TYR A 105 -4.33 8.82 4.68
C TYR A 105 -2.88 8.72 5.20
N ALA A 106 -2.50 7.58 5.76
CA ALA A 106 -1.14 7.38 6.28
C ALA A 106 -0.07 7.56 5.19
N TRP A 107 -0.31 7.05 3.98
CA TRP A 107 0.59 7.27 2.85
C TRP A 107 0.62 8.73 2.40
N LEU A 108 -0.55 9.36 2.23
CA LEU A 108 -0.62 10.78 1.87
C LEU A 108 0.04 11.69 2.92
N ALA A 109 0.04 11.30 4.19
CA ALA A 109 0.67 12.03 5.29
C ALA A 109 2.18 11.77 5.41
N GLY A 110 2.75 10.86 4.60
CA GLY A 110 4.15 10.46 4.67
C GLY A 110 4.49 9.50 5.82
N ASP A 111 3.49 8.95 6.52
CA ASP A 111 3.71 7.98 7.61
C ASP A 111 4.13 6.60 7.08
N THR A 112 3.76 6.28 5.83
CA THR A 112 4.10 5.02 5.14
C THR A 112 4.58 5.31 3.71
N PRO A 113 5.59 4.59 3.19
CA PRO A 113 6.14 4.86 1.86
C PRO A 113 5.19 4.50 0.72
N ASN A 114 4.32 3.52 0.94
CA ASN A 114 3.39 3.01 -0.06
C ASN A 114 2.02 2.75 0.55
N PHE A 115 1.00 2.79 -0.30
CA PHE A 115 -0.37 2.41 -0.01
C PHE A 115 -0.79 1.28 -0.96
N THR A 116 -1.50 0.29 -0.45
CA THR A 116 -2.16 -0.75 -1.27
C THR A 116 -3.50 -1.11 -0.65
N TYR A 117 -4.54 -1.17 -1.46
CA TYR A 117 -5.85 -1.66 -1.06
C TYR A 117 -6.49 -2.45 -2.18
N GLU A 118 -7.06 -3.61 -1.84
CA GLU A 118 -7.65 -4.54 -2.79
C GLU A 118 -9.11 -4.82 -2.43
N ILE A 119 -9.98 -4.81 -3.44
CA ILE A 119 -11.38 -5.19 -3.33
C ILE A 119 -11.56 -6.51 -4.08
N ILE A 120 -11.77 -7.57 -3.31
CA ILE A 120 -12.11 -8.90 -3.81
C ILE A 120 -13.59 -9.13 -3.57
N ARG A 121 -14.36 -9.36 -4.63
CA ARG A 121 -15.78 -9.69 -4.55
C ARG A 121 -16.06 -10.95 -5.39
N PRO A 122 -16.85 -11.90 -4.88
CA PRO A 122 -17.25 -13.06 -5.67
C PRO A 122 -17.93 -12.63 -6.97
N GLY A 123 -17.52 -13.20 -8.09
CA GLY A 123 -18.13 -12.96 -9.40
C GLY A 123 -17.92 -11.55 -9.98
N ALA A 124 -16.97 -10.77 -9.44
CA ALA A 124 -16.65 -9.44 -9.97
C ALA A 124 -15.14 -9.28 -10.25
N PRO A 125 -14.77 -8.42 -11.21
CA PRO A 125 -13.38 -8.04 -11.49
C PRO A 125 -12.62 -7.64 -10.22
N LYS A 126 -11.41 -8.20 -10.04
CA LYS A 126 -10.51 -7.80 -8.95
C LYS A 126 -10.08 -6.36 -9.19
N LYS A 127 -10.27 -5.50 -8.18
CA LYS A 127 -9.85 -4.09 -8.23
C LYS A 127 -8.81 -3.83 -7.16
N GLN A 128 -7.78 -3.11 -7.53
CA GLN A 128 -6.74 -2.70 -6.61
C GLN A 128 -6.45 -1.21 -6.82
N VAL A 129 -6.10 -0.53 -5.73
CA VAL A 129 -5.52 0.80 -5.78
C VAL A 129 -4.20 0.78 -5.02
N THR A 130 -3.18 1.41 -5.59
CA THR A 130 -1.87 1.56 -4.97
C THR A 130 -1.41 3.02 -5.02
N GLY A 131 -0.65 3.43 -4.02
CA GLY A 131 -0.03 4.75 -3.93
C GLY A 131 1.46 4.59 -3.63
N PHE A 132 2.29 5.39 -4.28
CA PHE A 132 3.75 5.34 -4.14
C PHE A 132 4.37 6.68 -4.56
N GLU A 133 5.59 6.94 -4.08
CA GLU A 133 6.44 8.03 -4.56
C GLU A 133 6.91 7.73 -6.00
N THR A 134 7.03 8.77 -6.83
CA THR A 134 7.49 8.60 -8.21
C THR A 134 8.49 9.68 -8.58
N ASP A 135 9.48 9.35 -9.40
CA ASP A 135 10.43 10.31 -9.97
C ASP A 135 9.82 11.17 -11.11
N LEU A 136 8.49 11.16 -11.26
CA LEU A 136 7.78 11.99 -12.24
C LEU A 136 7.63 13.43 -11.71
N GLU A 137 6.98 14.28 -12.49
CA GLU A 137 6.65 15.68 -12.15
C GLU A 137 5.84 15.84 -10.84
N PHE A 138 5.20 14.76 -10.37
CA PHE A 138 4.35 14.77 -9.18
C PHE A 138 5.01 14.04 -8.01
N PRO A 139 4.99 14.60 -6.78
CA PRO A 139 5.63 14.00 -5.61
C PRO A 139 5.06 12.61 -5.28
N LEU A 140 3.73 12.44 -5.45
CA LEU A 140 3.04 11.18 -5.23
C LEU A 140 2.23 10.80 -6.47
N SER A 141 2.06 9.50 -6.68
CA SER A 141 1.10 8.99 -7.66
C SER A 141 0.23 7.90 -7.08
N ILE A 142 -1.01 7.84 -7.56
CA ILE A 142 -1.99 6.82 -7.22
C ILE A 142 -2.43 6.08 -8.48
N ARG A 143 -2.43 4.75 -8.42
CA ARG A 143 -2.75 3.86 -9.53
C ARG A 143 -3.95 3.01 -9.18
N ALA A 144 -4.94 2.99 -10.06
CA ALA A 144 -5.98 1.98 -10.05
C ALA A 144 -5.66 0.88 -11.05
N PHE A 145 -5.99 -0.35 -10.67
CA PHE A 145 -5.82 -1.56 -11.43
C PHE A 145 -7.12 -2.38 -11.36
N GLU A 146 -7.54 -2.93 -12.50
CA GLU A 146 -8.67 -3.84 -12.57
C GLU A 146 -8.33 -5.00 -13.52
N ASN A 147 -8.52 -6.22 -13.03
CA ASN A 147 -8.46 -7.45 -13.83
C ASN A 147 -9.86 -7.84 -14.23
N ASP A 148 -10.11 -7.84 -15.54
CA ASP A 148 -11.36 -8.32 -16.09
C ASP A 148 -11.35 -9.87 -16.17
N SER A 149 -12.54 -10.42 -16.27
CA SER A 149 -12.84 -11.85 -16.32
C SER A 149 -12.24 -12.58 -17.53
N ASP A 150 -11.95 -11.85 -18.61
CA ASP A 150 -11.31 -12.35 -19.82
C ASP A 150 -9.77 -12.41 -19.72
N GLY A 151 -9.21 -12.08 -18.55
CA GLY A 151 -7.77 -12.02 -18.32
C GLY A 151 -7.11 -10.71 -18.76
N SER A 152 -7.88 -9.77 -19.33
CA SER A 152 -7.37 -8.44 -19.63
C SER A 152 -7.19 -7.63 -18.33
N ALA A 153 -6.13 -6.83 -18.29
CA ALA A 153 -5.80 -6.01 -17.14
C ALA A 153 -5.71 -4.54 -17.57
N ARG A 154 -6.42 -3.66 -16.86
CA ARG A 154 -6.38 -2.22 -17.10
C ARG A 154 -5.81 -1.50 -15.91
N SER A 155 -4.96 -0.51 -16.18
CA SER A 155 -4.44 0.40 -15.17
C SER A 155 -4.58 1.86 -15.60
N ILE A 156 -4.76 2.73 -14.60
CA ILE A 156 -4.78 4.19 -14.74
C ILE A 156 -3.96 4.76 -13.58
N LEU A 157 -2.89 5.48 -13.92
CA LEU A 157 -2.01 6.18 -12.98
C LEU A 157 -2.36 7.66 -12.99
N VAL A 158 -2.51 8.28 -11.82
CA VAL A 158 -2.78 9.71 -11.65
C VAL A 158 -1.70 10.28 -10.72
N GLY A 159 -0.97 11.27 -11.17
CA GLY A 159 -0.05 12.06 -10.35
C GLY A 159 -0.83 13.05 -9.48
N LEU A 160 -0.33 13.28 -8.27
CA LEU A 160 -0.94 14.14 -7.26
C LEU A 160 0.00 15.31 -6.94
N SER A 161 -0.48 16.54 -7.11
CA SER A 161 0.19 17.73 -6.60
C SER A 161 -0.01 17.88 -5.08
N ASP A 162 0.74 18.77 -4.43
CA ASP A 162 0.57 19.06 -3.00
C ASP A 162 -0.87 19.47 -2.63
N THR A 163 -1.54 20.20 -3.54
CA THR A 163 -2.94 20.60 -3.34
C THR A 163 -3.88 19.40 -3.40
N ASP A 164 -3.64 18.47 -4.33
CA ASP A 164 -4.44 17.24 -4.44
C ASP A 164 -4.24 16.36 -3.20
N ILE A 165 -2.98 16.22 -2.74
CA ILE A 165 -2.64 15.47 -1.53
C ILE A 165 -3.43 16.02 -0.33
N PHE A 166 -3.41 17.34 -0.13
CA PHE A 166 -4.19 17.99 0.92
C PHE A 166 -5.69 17.70 0.81
N HIS A 167 -6.28 17.83 -0.38
CA HIS A 167 -7.70 17.56 -0.58
C HIS A 167 -8.06 16.09 -0.34
N LEU A 168 -7.24 15.14 -0.77
CA LEU A 168 -7.46 13.72 -0.52
C LEU A 168 -7.37 13.41 0.98
N GLN A 169 -6.39 13.97 1.71
CA GLN A 169 -6.30 13.85 3.16
C GLN A 169 -7.59 14.35 3.85
N LEU A 170 -8.09 15.52 3.45
CA LEU A 170 -9.34 16.06 3.98
C LEU A 170 -10.56 15.18 3.68
N HIS A 171 -10.61 14.54 2.52
CA HIS A 171 -11.68 13.59 2.21
C HIS A 171 -11.57 12.31 3.05
N CYS A 172 -10.36 11.82 3.33
CA CYS A 172 -10.16 10.72 4.28
C CYS A 172 -10.68 11.08 5.68
N LEU A 173 -10.34 12.27 6.18
CA LEU A 173 -10.83 12.77 7.47
C LEU A 173 -12.34 12.99 7.47
N GLY A 174 -12.88 13.49 6.35
CA GLY A 174 -14.32 13.69 6.18
C GLY A 174 -15.10 12.38 6.27
N LEU A 175 -14.59 11.28 5.73
CA LEU A 175 -15.20 9.96 5.91
C LEU A 175 -15.16 9.52 7.38
N ALA A 176 -14.03 9.69 8.05
CA ALA A 176 -13.89 9.34 9.46
C ALA A 176 -14.87 10.15 10.33
N LYS A 177 -15.01 11.46 10.08
CA LYS A 177 -15.96 12.33 10.78
C LYS A 177 -17.41 11.97 10.48
N LEU A 178 -17.73 11.58 9.24
CA LEU A 178 -19.06 11.10 8.86
C LEU A 178 -19.46 9.83 9.64
N LEU A 179 -18.51 8.91 9.84
CA LEU A 179 -18.78 7.65 10.53
C LEU A 179 -18.80 7.79 12.05
N TYR A 180 -17.97 8.67 12.59
CA TYR A 180 -17.80 8.85 14.03
C TYR A 180 -17.93 10.33 14.41
N PRO A 181 -19.11 10.95 14.20
CA PRO A 181 -19.29 12.39 14.41
C PRO A 181 -19.11 12.81 15.88
N SER A 182 -19.30 11.90 16.83
CA SER A 182 -19.12 12.12 18.26
C SER A 182 -17.66 12.19 18.71
N LEU A 183 -16.72 11.70 17.91
CA LEU A 183 -15.29 11.79 18.25
C LEU A 183 -14.76 13.19 17.95
N SER A 184 -13.87 13.66 18.84
CA SER A 184 -13.12 14.89 18.62
C SER A 184 -12.16 14.72 17.44
N ASP A 185 -11.81 15.83 16.79
CA ASP A 185 -10.95 15.81 15.61
C ASP A 185 -9.55 15.29 15.97
N THR A 186 -9.06 15.61 17.17
CA THR A 186 -7.81 15.06 17.71
C THR A 186 -7.86 13.54 17.88
N ALA A 187 -8.98 13.00 18.40
CA ALA A 187 -9.14 11.56 18.56
C ALA A 187 -9.21 10.86 17.19
N LEU A 188 -9.93 11.43 16.24
CA LEU A 188 -9.99 10.92 14.86
C LEU A 188 -8.61 10.89 14.23
N LEU A 189 -7.87 12.00 14.26
CA LEU A 189 -6.51 12.09 13.73
C LEU A 189 -5.57 11.04 14.36
N ALA A 190 -5.66 10.81 15.67
CA ALA A 190 -4.88 9.79 16.36
C ALA A 190 -5.19 8.37 15.85
N HIS A 191 -6.46 8.07 15.54
CA HIS A 191 -6.87 6.78 14.97
C HIS A 191 -6.53 6.63 13.49
N MET A 192 -6.41 7.73 12.75
CA MET A 192 -6.01 7.73 11.33
C MET A 192 -4.53 7.37 11.15
N LYS A 193 -3.69 7.66 12.14
CA LYS A 193 -2.27 7.28 12.09
C LYS A 193 -2.09 5.76 12.16
N PRO A 194 -1.02 5.21 11.55
CA PRO A 194 -0.65 3.81 11.74
C PRO A 194 -0.49 3.50 13.24
N ARG A 195 -0.96 2.32 13.67
CA ARG A 195 -0.58 1.81 14.99
C ARG A 195 0.90 1.43 14.86
N MET A 196 1.71 1.76 15.87
CA MET A 196 3.17 1.61 15.83
C MET A 196 3.62 0.35 15.08
N ARG A 197 4.62 0.53 14.20
CA ARG A 197 5.13 -0.45 13.24
C ARG A 197 5.24 -1.85 13.87
N THR A 198 4.29 -2.73 13.59
CA THR A 198 4.53 -4.16 13.71
C THR A 198 5.55 -4.51 12.62
N PRO A 199 6.69 -5.15 12.94
CA PRO A 199 7.60 -5.63 11.90
C PRO A 199 6.82 -6.59 11.00
N THR A 200 6.82 -6.31 9.70
CA THR A 200 6.25 -7.16 8.66
C THR A 200 7.04 -8.47 8.61
N SER A 201 6.59 -9.46 9.38
CA SER A 201 7.01 -10.85 9.24
C SER A 201 5.93 -11.68 8.56
N CYS A 202 6.42 -12.54 7.66
CA CYS A 202 5.76 -13.70 7.05
C CYS A 202 4.81 -13.44 5.88
N THR A 203 5.41 -13.30 4.70
CA THR A 203 4.81 -13.75 3.45
C THR A 203 4.48 -15.24 3.59
N THR A 204 3.20 -15.58 3.56
CA THR A 204 2.74 -16.96 3.39
C THR A 204 2.88 -17.33 1.93
N THR A 205 3.83 -18.22 1.64
CA THR A 205 4.01 -18.84 0.34
C THR A 205 2.83 -19.78 0.07
N THR A 206 1.95 -19.39 -0.84
CA THR A 206 1.11 -20.30 -1.63
C THR A 206 1.53 -20.00 -3.08
N GLY A 207 2.19 -20.86 -3.83
CA GLY A 207 2.13 -22.31 -3.89
C GLY A 207 1.23 -22.68 -5.09
N THR A 208 1.80 -22.70 -6.30
CA THR A 208 1.22 -23.39 -7.47
C THR A 208 2.31 -23.62 -8.53
N PRO A 209 2.16 -24.60 -9.43
CA PRO A 209 3.11 -25.69 -9.58
C PRO A 209 3.79 -25.67 -10.96
N SER A 210 4.88 -26.41 -11.11
CA SER A 210 5.38 -26.79 -12.44
C SER A 210 5.44 -28.30 -12.54
N HIS A 211 4.64 -28.83 -13.48
CA HIS A 211 4.63 -30.21 -13.92
C HIS A 211 5.96 -30.58 -14.60
N VAL A 212 6.54 -31.74 -14.26
CA VAL A 212 7.05 -32.72 -15.24
C VAL A 212 6.87 -34.13 -14.65
N ASN A 213 6.17 -34.99 -15.40
CA ASN A 213 5.99 -36.43 -15.16
C ASN A 213 7.30 -37.20 -15.39
N VAL A 214 7.70 -38.11 -14.48
CA VAL A 214 8.10 -39.50 -14.80
C VAL A 214 7.87 -40.38 -13.54
N VAL A 215 7.18 -41.50 -13.72
CA VAL A 215 6.93 -42.66 -12.83
C VAL A 215 7.53 -43.87 -13.59
N PRO A 216 8.02 -45.01 -13.01
CA PRO A 216 7.60 -45.64 -11.74
C PRO A 216 8.71 -46.16 -10.79
N GLU A 217 8.25 -46.46 -9.56
CA GLU A 217 8.84 -47.30 -8.52
C GLU A 217 9.34 -48.68 -9.00
N PRO A 218 10.25 -49.30 -8.22
CA PRO A 218 9.80 -50.44 -7.43
C PRO A 218 10.24 -50.43 -5.95
N THR A 219 9.29 -50.89 -5.13
CA THR A 219 9.30 -51.37 -3.75
C THR A 219 10.59 -52.04 -3.25
N GLU A 220 11.06 -51.66 -2.06
CA GLU A 220 11.59 -52.59 -1.02
C GLU A 220 11.76 -51.88 0.34
N LEU A 221 11.16 -52.45 1.39
CA LEU A 221 11.34 -52.18 2.84
C LEU A 221 12.47 -53.10 3.38
N PRO A 222 12.81 -53.12 4.69
CA PRO A 222 13.10 -52.06 5.69
C PRO A 222 14.46 -52.30 6.40
N ALA A 223 15.04 -51.32 7.10
CA ALA A 223 16.03 -51.60 8.16
C ALA A 223 16.11 -50.49 9.23
N GLU A 224 16.18 -50.94 10.48
CA GLU A 224 16.17 -50.26 11.78
C GLU A 224 17.37 -49.34 12.07
N PRO A 225 17.30 -48.51 13.14
CA PRO A 225 18.24 -47.43 13.43
C PRO A 225 19.47 -47.90 14.23
N PRO A 226 20.51 -47.04 14.35
CA PRO A 226 21.24 -46.98 15.60
C PRO A 226 21.27 -45.57 16.20
N LEU A 227 20.97 -45.56 17.50
CA LEU A 227 21.21 -44.50 18.46
C LEU A 227 22.71 -44.36 18.78
N GLY A 228 23.12 -43.13 19.09
CA GLY A 228 24.40 -42.75 19.72
C GLY A 228 25.24 -41.89 18.78
N SER A 229 25.71 -40.68 19.10
CA SER A 229 25.90 -39.99 20.37
C SER A 229 26.30 -38.54 20.06
N ILE A 230 25.69 -37.56 20.75
CA ILE A 230 26.17 -36.18 20.93
C ILE A 230 27.09 -36.20 22.18
N PRO A 231 28.13 -35.34 22.41
CA PRO A 231 28.52 -34.07 21.73
C PRO A 231 30.03 -33.91 21.40
N ALA A 232 30.38 -32.92 20.57
CA ALA A 232 31.20 -31.74 20.92
C ALA A 232 31.94 -31.12 19.72
N ASN A 233 31.65 -29.83 19.49
CA ASN A 233 32.49 -28.75 18.94
C ASN A 233 33.07 -28.80 17.51
N GLY A 234 32.64 -27.79 16.73
CA GLY A 234 33.41 -27.09 15.68
C GLY A 234 33.43 -27.84 14.35
N GLU A 235 32.85 -27.36 13.25
CA GLU A 235 32.82 -25.99 12.74
C GLU A 235 31.52 -25.77 11.98
N CYS A 236 30.77 -24.75 12.38
CA CYS A 236 29.66 -24.22 11.58
C CYS A 236 30.30 -23.32 10.52
N LEU A 237 30.43 -23.81 9.29
CA LEU A 237 30.64 -22.94 8.13
C LEU A 237 29.34 -22.15 7.94
N LEU A 238 29.26 -21.03 8.66
CA LEU A 238 28.29 -19.98 8.44
C LEU A 238 28.43 -19.55 6.97
N GLU A 239 27.45 -19.90 6.13
CA GLU A 239 27.19 -19.15 4.92
C GLU A 239 26.86 -17.72 5.36
N VAL A 240 27.89 -16.88 5.45
CA VAL A 240 27.74 -15.45 5.68
C VAL A 240 27.01 -14.91 4.47
N ASP A 241 25.71 -14.69 4.67
CA ASP A 241 24.76 -14.18 3.71
C ASP A 241 25.28 -12.87 3.10
N ILE A 242 25.87 -12.99 1.90
CA ILE A 242 26.55 -11.91 1.15
C ILE A 242 25.62 -10.71 0.99
N GLU A 243 24.31 -10.96 0.84
CA GLU A 243 23.30 -9.92 0.66
C GLU A 243 23.03 -9.16 1.97
N LYS A 244 23.17 -9.80 3.14
CA LYS A 244 23.16 -9.09 4.43
C LYS A 244 24.39 -8.21 4.61
N ALA A 245 25.57 -8.70 4.22
CA ALA A 245 26.81 -7.93 4.30
C ALA A 245 26.74 -6.67 3.41
N LYS A 246 26.26 -6.79 2.17
CA LYS A 246 26.04 -5.64 1.28
C LYS A 246 25.05 -4.62 1.85
N LYS A 247 23.93 -5.07 2.42
CA LYS A 247 22.95 -4.18 3.06
C LYS A 247 23.55 -3.45 4.27
N ALA A 248 24.36 -4.15 5.07
CA ALA A 248 25.03 -3.56 6.23
C ALA A 248 26.05 -2.49 5.80
N VAL A 249 26.86 -2.75 4.77
CA VAL A 249 27.77 -1.75 4.18
C VAL A 249 26.99 -0.52 3.71
N PHE A 250 25.89 -0.71 2.97
CA PHE A 250 25.07 0.41 2.51
C PHE A 250 24.50 1.25 3.65
N ALA A 251 23.99 0.59 4.69
CA ALA A 251 23.42 1.25 5.85
C ALA A 251 24.48 2.06 6.62
N VAL A 252 25.69 1.52 6.80
CA VAL A 252 26.81 2.23 7.45
C VAL A 252 27.29 3.39 6.59
N GLY A 253 27.48 3.17 5.29
CA GLY A 253 27.95 4.20 4.35
C GLY A 253 26.98 5.38 4.19
N LYS A 254 25.67 5.12 4.10
CA LYS A 254 24.66 6.17 3.89
C LYS A 254 24.31 6.94 5.16
N ASN A 255 24.32 6.26 6.32
CA ASN A 255 23.82 6.86 7.57
C ASN A 255 24.94 7.34 8.51
N ARG A 256 26.13 6.73 8.47
CA ARG A 256 27.19 7.00 9.45
C ARG A 256 28.47 7.58 8.85
N TRP A 257 28.85 7.18 7.65
CA TRP A 257 30.06 7.73 7.00
C TRP A 257 29.81 9.17 6.51
N PRO A 258 30.67 10.15 6.86
CA PRO A 258 30.41 11.56 6.55
C PRO A 258 30.30 11.92 5.06
N ARG A 259 31.06 11.23 4.18
CA ARG A 259 31.10 11.55 2.75
C ARG A 259 29.89 11.03 1.98
N LYS A 260 29.29 9.93 2.43
CA LYS A 260 28.10 9.29 1.83
C LYS A 260 28.21 9.06 0.32
N ASP A 261 29.44 8.85 -0.17
CA ASP A 261 29.69 8.69 -1.60
C ASP A 261 29.22 7.31 -2.08
N ILE A 262 28.27 7.31 -3.02
CA ILE A 262 27.63 6.08 -3.49
C ILE A 262 28.62 5.19 -4.25
N GLY A 263 29.52 5.78 -5.05
CA GLY A 263 30.52 5.01 -5.80
C GLY A 263 31.47 4.23 -4.91
N THR A 264 31.90 4.83 -3.79
CA THR A 264 32.73 4.16 -2.78
C THR A 264 31.96 3.09 -2.02
N ILE A 265 30.69 3.33 -1.71
CA ILE A 265 29.81 2.34 -1.05
C ILE A 265 29.63 1.10 -1.93
N GLU A 266 29.33 1.30 -3.21
CA GLU A 266 29.17 0.22 -4.19
C GLU A 266 30.50 -0.53 -4.41
N HIS A 267 31.64 0.17 -4.41
CA HIS A 267 32.95 -0.47 -4.49
C HIS A 267 33.20 -1.43 -3.31
N ILE A 268 32.84 -1.03 -2.08
CA ILE A 268 32.96 -1.89 -0.90
C ILE A 268 31.99 -3.07 -0.97
N GLN A 269 30.77 -2.87 -1.47
CA GLN A 269 29.75 -3.93 -1.66
C GLN A 269 30.12 -4.97 -2.73
N ASN A 270 31.07 -4.64 -3.61
CA ASN A 270 31.59 -5.56 -4.64
C ASN A 270 32.88 -6.28 -4.19
N GLY A 271 33.36 -6.03 -2.97
CA GLY A 271 34.54 -6.67 -2.38
C GLY A 271 34.26 -8.05 -1.77
N PRO A 272 35.28 -8.71 -1.18
CA PRO A 272 35.09 -9.96 -0.44
C PRO A 272 34.29 -9.73 0.85
N VAL A 273 33.51 -10.74 1.26
CA VAL A 273 32.58 -10.67 2.40
C VAL A 273 33.31 -10.33 3.71
N ASP A 274 34.50 -10.87 3.92
CA ASP A 274 35.32 -10.60 5.11
C ASP A 274 35.73 -9.12 5.19
N ALA A 275 35.97 -8.48 4.03
CA ALA A 275 36.24 -7.06 3.98
C ALA A 275 34.98 -6.25 4.31
N MET A 276 33.80 -6.65 3.80
CA MET A 276 32.54 -5.98 4.12
C MET A 276 32.23 -5.99 5.62
N ASP A 277 32.40 -7.14 6.29
CA ASP A 277 32.17 -7.26 7.73
C ASP A 277 33.15 -6.38 8.53
N ARG A 278 34.43 -6.34 8.11
CA ARG A 278 35.43 -5.42 8.68
C ARG A 278 35.03 -3.95 8.53
N PHE A 279 34.56 -3.53 7.33
CA PHE A 279 34.11 -2.16 7.08
C PHE A 279 32.88 -1.78 7.90
N VAL A 280 31.95 -2.73 8.08
CA VAL A 280 30.75 -2.54 8.90
C VAL A 280 31.12 -2.41 10.38
N LYS A 281 32.01 -3.27 10.90
CA LYS A 281 32.48 -3.20 12.29
C LYS A 281 33.20 -1.88 12.57
N ALA A 282 34.14 -1.48 11.71
CA ALA A 282 34.86 -0.21 11.84
C ALA A 282 33.91 1.00 11.78
N GLY A 283 33.00 1.04 10.80
CA GLY A 283 32.05 2.14 10.66
C GLY A 283 30.99 2.18 11.78
N ASN A 284 30.70 1.05 12.43
CA ASN A 284 29.82 1.02 13.60
C ASN A 284 30.45 1.65 14.85
N VAL A 285 31.78 1.59 14.99
CA VAL A 285 32.54 2.27 16.05
C VAL A 285 33.02 3.68 15.65
N GLY A 286 32.67 4.12 14.43
CA GLY A 286 32.98 5.46 13.92
C GLY A 286 34.35 5.60 13.27
N ASP A 287 35.08 4.51 13.03
CA ASP A 287 36.34 4.52 12.28
C ASP A 287 36.07 4.34 10.78
N PHE A 288 36.30 5.42 10.03
CA PHE A 288 36.14 5.46 8.58
C PHE A 288 37.46 5.63 7.83
N THR A 289 38.60 5.40 8.49
CA THR A 289 39.93 5.61 7.90
C THR A 289 40.13 4.80 6.62
N GLU A 290 39.65 3.56 6.58
CA GLU A 290 39.74 2.71 5.38
C GLU A 290 38.71 3.07 4.30
N TRP A 291 37.53 3.56 4.69
CA TRP A 291 36.53 4.09 3.77
C TRP A 291 37.07 5.31 3.03
N ASP A 292 37.73 6.22 3.74
CA ASP A 292 38.35 7.42 3.16
C ASP A 292 39.55 7.10 2.26
N LYS A 293 40.30 6.03 2.55
CA LYS A 293 41.36 5.55 1.65
C LYS A 293 40.79 5.08 0.30
N ILE A 294 39.71 4.29 0.32
CA ILE A 294 39.05 3.83 -0.91
C ILE A 294 38.49 5.02 -1.68
N TYR A 295 37.83 5.96 -0.99
CA TYR A 295 37.34 7.19 -1.61
C TYR A 295 38.46 7.96 -2.32
N GLY A 296 39.62 8.12 -1.67
CA GLY A 296 40.78 8.80 -2.26
C GLY A 296 41.40 8.06 -3.45
N LEU A 297 41.31 6.73 -3.51
CA LEU A 297 41.72 5.93 -4.66
C LEU A 297 40.76 6.07 -5.85
N LEU A 298 39.45 6.18 -5.58
CA LEU A 298 38.42 6.35 -6.60
C LEU A 298 38.33 7.79 -7.11
N HIS A 299 38.78 8.76 -6.31
CA HIS A 299 38.80 10.19 -6.64
C HIS A 299 40.22 10.75 -6.52
N PRO A 300 41.17 10.30 -7.37
CA PRO A 300 42.51 10.86 -7.36
C PRO A 300 42.43 12.35 -7.64
N SER A 301 42.97 13.16 -6.74
CA SER A 301 43.02 14.61 -6.93
C SER A 301 43.84 14.92 -8.18
N THR A 302 43.21 15.48 -9.20
CA THR A 302 43.90 16.11 -10.33
C THR A 302 44.82 17.20 -9.78
N ARG A 303 46.12 16.93 -9.80
CA ARG A 303 47.15 17.97 -9.80
C ARG A 303 47.49 18.33 -11.24
#